data_AF-A0ABD2MZB6-F1
#
_entry.id   AF-A0ABD2MZB6-F1
#
_cell.length_a   1.000
_cell.length_b   1.000
_cell.length_c   1.000
_cell.angle_alpha   90.00
_cell.angle_beta   90.00
_cell.angle_gamma   90.00
#
_symmetry.space_group_name_H-M   'P 1'
#
loop_
_entity.id
_entity.type
_entity.pdbx_description
1 polymer ?
#
loop_
_entity_poly.entity_id
_entity_poly.type
_entity_poly.pdbx_seq_one_letter_code
_entity_poly.pdbx_strand_id
1 'polypeptide(L)'
;MYIEQFNLVLLIGVVGMVFGYPSEEAIVDCVLDSKVERNDLNNLDWNNLESFPEKTKCFMKCIIEKEEVFDKDGNIIMANVERNVVELDVPADKKEDFKACVSKSKHVKTCEDTVPLLKCFVEYSGKAKTK
;
A
#
# COMPACT_ATOMS: atom_id res chain seq x y z
N MET A 1 -15.43 -18.46 14.51
CA MET A 1 -14.23 -18.56 13.64
C MET A 1 -13.31 -17.42 14.09
N TYR A 2 -12.42 -17.70 15.05
CA TYR A 2 -11.59 -16.68 15.71
C TYR A 2 -10.31 -16.50 14.89
N ILE A 3 -10.28 -15.48 14.04
CA ILE A 3 -9.02 -14.99 13.49
C ILE A 3 -8.28 -14.36 14.68
N GLU A 4 -7.10 -14.91 14.99
CA GLU A 4 -6.30 -14.53 16.16
C GLU A 4 -6.06 -13.01 16.19
N GLN A 5 -6.63 -12.33 17.19
CA GLN A 5 -6.48 -10.88 17.38
C GLN A 5 -5.03 -10.41 17.56
N PHE A 6 -4.10 -11.32 17.87
CA PHE A 6 -2.67 -11.03 17.95
C PHE A 6 -1.98 -10.86 16.57
N ASN A 7 -2.63 -11.29 15.47
CA ASN A 7 -2.09 -11.14 14.12
C ASN A 7 -2.37 -9.75 13.52
N LEU A 8 -3.50 -9.14 13.88
CA LEU A 8 -3.96 -7.90 13.26
C LEU A 8 -3.08 -6.70 13.65
N VAL A 9 -2.65 -6.61 14.91
CA VAL A 9 -1.86 -5.47 15.44
C VAL A 9 -0.50 -5.32 14.73
N LEU A 10 0.17 -6.42 14.40
CA LEU A 10 1.45 -6.41 13.68
C LEU A 10 1.28 -6.03 12.20
N LEU A 11 0.22 -6.56 11.56
CA LEU A 11 -0.18 -6.22 10.20
C LEU A 11 -0.52 -4.72 10.07
N ILE A 12 -1.33 -4.21 11.00
CA ILE A 12 -1.65 -2.79 11.14
C ILE A 12 -0.37 -1.95 11.29
N GLY A 13 0.61 -2.42 12.07
CA GLY A 13 1.89 -1.72 12.25
C GLY A 13 2.70 -1.57 10.96
N VAL A 14 2.82 -2.63 10.15
CA VAL A 14 3.60 -2.60 8.90
C VAL A 14 2.89 -1.76 7.83
N VAL A 15 1.58 -1.93 7.67
CA VAL A 15 0.79 -1.18 6.68
C VAL A 15 0.63 0.28 7.12
N GLY A 16 0.46 0.52 8.43
CA GLY A 16 0.40 1.82 9.09
C GLY A 16 1.61 2.72 8.86
N MET A 17 2.80 2.10 8.67
CA MET A 17 4.02 2.82 8.33
C MET A 17 4.07 3.25 6.86
N VAL A 18 3.34 2.59 5.96
CA VAL A 18 3.47 2.83 4.52
C VAL A 18 2.29 3.58 3.93
N PHE A 19 1.09 3.49 4.51
CA PHE A 19 -0.15 4.01 3.91
C PHE A 19 -0.97 4.96 4.79
N GLY A 20 -0.47 5.34 5.97
CA GLY A 20 -1.37 5.75 7.05
C GLY A 20 -2.00 4.52 7.69
N TYR A 21 -2.78 4.65 8.76
CA TYR A 21 -3.46 3.50 9.38
C TYR A 21 -4.76 3.22 8.63
N PRO A 22 -4.80 2.27 7.67
CA PRO A 22 -6.08 1.84 7.12
C PRO A 22 -6.95 1.30 8.25
N SER A 23 -8.26 1.41 8.07
CA SER A 23 -9.21 0.85 9.05
C SER A 23 -8.94 -0.65 9.28
N GLU A 24 -9.14 -1.12 10.51
CA GLU A 24 -8.97 -2.55 10.82
C GLU A 24 -9.84 -3.43 9.90
N GLU A 25 -11.02 -2.93 9.52
CA GLU A 25 -11.92 -3.58 8.57
C GLU A 25 -11.29 -3.73 7.18
N ALA A 26 -10.67 -2.67 6.64
CA ALA A 26 -9.98 -2.74 5.35
C ALA A 26 -8.84 -3.77 5.38
N ILE A 27 -8.07 -3.84 6.47
CA ILE A 27 -6.99 -4.82 6.60
C ILE A 27 -7.54 -6.24 6.66
N VAL A 28 -8.58 -6.51 7.46
CA VAL A 28 -9.20 -7.83 7.55
C VAL A 28 -9.73 -8.27 6.18
N ASP A 29 -10.47 -7.40 5.50
CA ASP A 29 -11.00 -7.67 4.17
C ASP A 29 -9.88 -8.01 3.19
N CYS A 30 -8.81 -7.21 3.17
CA CYS A 30 -7.71 -7.42 2.23
C CYS A 30 -6.88 -8.66 2.56
N VAL A 31 -6.75 -9.04 3.82
CA VAL A 31 -6.13 -10.33 4.20
C VAL A 31 -6.96 -11.50 3.69
N LEU A 32 -8.29 -11.43 3.83
CA LEU A 32 -9.19 -12.48 3.39
C LEU A 32 -9.22 -12.61 1.86
N ASP A 33 -9.21 -11.49 1.13
CA ASP A 33 -9.28 -11.48 -0.34
C ASP A 33 -7.96 -11.97 -0.97
N SER A 34 -6.83 -11.42 -0.51
CA SER A 34 -5.50 -11.78 -1.01
C SER A 34 -4.99 -13.15 -0.54
N LYS A 35 -5.57 -13.67 0.55
CA LYS A 35 -5.10 -14.87 1.26
C LYS A 35 -3.62 -14.76 1.67
N VAL A 36 -3.17 -13.54 1.94
CA VAL A 36 -1.81 -13.26 2.42
C VAL A 36 -1.66 -13.79 3.84
N GLU A 37 -0.54 -14.45 4.09
CA GLU A 37 -0.20 -14.97 5.42
C GLU A 37 0.89 -14.09 6.04
N ARG A 38 1.03 -14.16 7.37
CA ARG A 38 2.10 -13.41 8.08
C ARG A 38 3.48 -13.69 7.48
N ASN A 39 3.75 -14.94 7.11
CA ASN A 39 5.04 -15.32 6.54
C ASN A 39 5.33 -14.66 5.18
N ASP A 40 4.28 -14.31 4.43
CA ASP A 40 4.40 -13.59 3.15
C ASP A 40 4.83 -12.12 3.37
N LEU A 41 4.64 -11.58 4.59
CA LEU A 41 4.92 -10.19 4.95
C LEU A 41 6.19 -10.02 5.79
N ASN A 42 6.64 -11.06 6.47
CA ASN A 42 7.75 -10.98 7.42
C ASN A 42 9.13 -10.76 6.79
N ASN A 43 9.29 -10.96 5.48
CA ASN A 43 10.60 -10.92 4.81
C ASN A 43 10.54 -10.16 3.47
N LEU A 44 9.76 -9.07 3.44
CA LEU A 44 9.65 -8.24 2.24
C LEU A 44 10.91 -7.41 2.02
N ASP A 45 11.52 -7.54 0.85
CA ASP A 45 12.59 -6.64 0.40
C ASP A 45 11.98 -5.35 -0.17
N TRP A 46 11.79 -4.36 0.68
CA TRP A 46 11.25 -3.05 0.30
C TRP A 46 12.12 -2.27 -0.71
N ASN A 47 13.35 -2.74 -0.99
CA ASN A 47 14.17 -2.22 -2.09
C ASN A 47 13.90 -2.94 -3.42
N ASN A 48 13.23 -4.09 -3.39
CA ASN A 48 12.89 -4.91 -4.54
C ASN A 48 11.42 -5.36 -4.51
N LEU A 49 10.50 -4.41 -4.72
CA LEU A 49 9.05 -4.64 -4.72
C LEU A 49 8.59 -5.66 -5.79
N GLU A 50 9.39 -5.90 -6.83
CA GLU A 50 9.08 -6.90 -7.86
C GLU A 50 9.20 -8.33 -7.32
N SER A 51 10.06 -8.54 -6.31
CA SER A 51 10.26 -9.82 -5.64
C SER A 51 9.13 -10.20 -4.69
N PHE A 52 8.19 -9.28 -4.41
CA PHE A 52 7.09 -9.56 -3.50
C PHE A 52 6.26 -10.74 -4.00
N PRO A 53 5.83 -11.64 -3.08
CA PRO A 53 4.86 -12.67 -3.41
C PRO A 53 3.60 -12.05 -4.04
N GLU A 54 2.99 -12.75 -4.99
CA GLU A 54 1.77 -12.29 -5.67
C GLU A 54 0.67 -11.93 -4.65
N LYS A 55 0.47 -12.78 -3.64
CA LYS A 55 -0.46 -12.52 -2.53
C LYS A 55 -0.19 -11.18 -1.83
N THR A 56 1.08 -10.85 -1.59
CA THR A 56 1.46 -9.57 -0.98
C THR A 56 1.16 -8.41 -1.91
N LYS A 57 1.43 -8.53 -3.21
CA LYS A 57 1.08 -7.50 -4.20
C LYS A 57 -0.44 -7.28 -4.24
N CYS A 58 -1.23 -8.35 -4.19
CA CYS A 58 -2.68 -8.29 -4.16
C CYS A 58 -3.20 -7.66 -2.86
N PHE A 59 -2.58 -7.99 -1.73
CA PHE A 59 -2.88 -7.36 -0.46
C PHE A 59 -2.66 -5.84 -0.53
N MET A 60 -1.52 -5.39 -1.04
CA MET A 60 -1.22 -3.96 -1.21
C MET A 60 -2.18 -3.29 -2.19
N LYS A 61 -2.52 -3.95 -3.30
CA LYS A 61 -3.55 -3.47 -4.24
C LYS A 61 -4.86 -3.23 -3.52
N CYS A 62 -5.34 -4.21 -2.75
CA CYS A 62 -6.61 -4.12 -2.04
C CYS A 62 -6.62 -2.96 -1.03
N ILE A 63 -5.54 -2.76 -0.27
CA ILE A 63 -5.43 -1.63 0.65
C ILE A 63 -5.54 -0.30 -0.10
N ILE A 64 -4.75 -0.14 -1.17
CA ILE A 64 -4.72 1.09 -1.98
C ILE A 64 -6.09 1.36 -2.65
N GLU A 65 -6.80 0.30 -3.04
CA GLU A 65 -8.16 0.37 -3.59
C GLU A 65 -9.18 0.82 -2.54
N LYS A 66 -9.07 0.32 -1.30
CA LYS A 66 -9.93 0.70 -0.16
C LYS A 66 -9.71 2.16 0.28
N GLU A 67 -8.50 2.67 0.10
CA GLU A 67 -8.17 4.10 0.27
C GLU A 67 -8.57 4.96 -0.94
N GLU A 68 -9.27 4.36 -1.90
CA GLU A 68 -9.80 4.99 -3.11
C GLU A 68 -8.71 5.72 -3.94
N VAL A 69 -7.47 5.26 -3.90
CA VAL A 69 -6.37 5.84 -4.69
C VAL A 69 -6.57 5.57 -6.18
N PHE A 70 -7.24 4.47 -6.53
CA PHE A 70 -7.73 4.19 -7.86
C PHE A 70 -9.18 3.68 -7.83
N ASP A 71 -9.91 3.88 -8.92
CA ASP A 71 -11.27 3.37 -9.09
C ASP A 71 -11.29 1.88 -9.44
N LYS A 72 -12.49 1.29 -9.44
CA LYS A 72 -12.73 -0.12 -9.83
C LYS A 72 -12.25 -0.48 -11.23
N ASP A 73 -12.10 0.50 -12.11
CA ASP A 73 -11.61 0.26 -13.46
C ASP A 73 -10.07 0.19 -13.44
N GLY A 74 -9.43 0.88 -12.51
CA GLY A 74 -7.99 0.95 -12.29
C GLY A 74 -7.40 2.34 -12.54
N ASN A 75 -8.24 3.37 -12.71
CA ASN A 75 -7.78 4.74 -12.94
C ASN A 75 -7.40 5.39 -11.62
N ILE A 76 -6.21 6.01 -11.58
CA ILE A 76 -5.77 6.79 -10.43
C ILE A 76 -6.70 7.98 -10.20
N ILE A 77 -7.18 8.14 -8.97
CA ILE A 77 -7.98 9.27 -8.51
C ILE A 77 -7.03 10.26 -7.83
N MET A 78 -6.48 11.20 -8.59
CA MET A 78 -5.48 12.16 -8.08
C MET A 78 -5.96 12.97 -6.88
N ALA A 79 -7.26 13.29 -6.79
CA ALA A 79 -7.83 13.98 -5.62
C ALA A 79 -7.63 13.18 -4.32
N ASN A 80 -7.69 11.86 -4.40
CA ASN A 80 -7.52 10.97 -3.25
C ASN A 80 -6.04 10.74 -2.94
N VAL A 81 -5.17 10.74 -3.95
CA VAL A 81 -3.71 10.77 -3.78
C VAL A 81 -3.29 11.99 -2.94
N GLU A 82 -3.88 13.16 -3.18
CA GLU A 82 -3.58 14.38 -2.42
C GLU A 82 -4.00 14.29 -0.95
N ARG A 83 -5.07 13.56 -0.63
CA ARG A 83 -5.44 13.25 0.77
C ARG A 83 -4.38 12.37 1.42
N ASN A 84 -3.97 11.32 0.71
CA ASN A 84 -2.96 10.36 1.18
C ASN A 84 -1.59 11.01 1.42
N VAL A 85 -1.19 12.04 0.65
CA VAL A 85 0.05 12.81 0.89
C VAL A 85 0.19 13.30 2.33
N VAL A 86 -0.93 13.63 2.99
CA VAL A 86 -0.94 14.09 4.38
C VAL A 86 -0.75 12.91 5.35
N GLU A 87 -1.37 11.77 5.06
CA GLU A 87 -1.35 10.58 5.93
C GLU A 87 -0.03 9.80 5.84
N LEU A 88 0.63 9.89 4.69
CA LEU A 88 1.93 9.29 4.38
C LEU A 88 3.12 10.08 4.93
N ASP A 89 2.88 11.26 5.51
CA ASP A 89 3.91 12.18 5.98
C ASP A 89 4.96 12.50 4.89
N VAL A 90 4.48 12.71 3.65
CA VAL A 90 5.38 13.06 2.53
C VAL A 90 5.98 14.45 2.80
N PRO A 91 7.32 14.61 2.76
CA PRO A 91 7.98 15.90 2.98
C PRO A 91 7.43 16.99 2.07
N ALA A 92 7.27 18.21 2.59
CA ALA A 92 6.63 19.31 1.86
C ALA A 92 7.31 19.64 0.52
N ASP A 93 8.64 19.53 0.46
CA ASP A 93 9.47 19.71 -0.74
C ASP A 93 9.37 18.55 -1.74
N LYS A 94 8.75 17.44 -1.34
CA LYS A 94 8.61 16.20 -2.14
C LYS A 94 7.20 15.90 -2.61
N LYS A 95 6.21 16.71 -2.20
CA LYS A 95 4.80 16.49 -2.55
C LYS A 95 4.55 16.50 -4.06
N GLU A 96 5.14 17.44 -4.78
CA GLU A 96 4.96 17.54 -6.24
C GLU A 96 5.67 16.39 -6.98
N ASP A 97 6.86 15.99 -6.52
CA ASP A 97 7.57 14.82 -7.06
C ASP A 97 6.77 13.53 -6.85
N PHE A 98 6.17 13.35 -5.67
CA PHE A 98 5.29 12.21 -5.38
C PHE A 98 4.07 12.19 -6.30
N LYS A 99 3.36 13.31 -6.44
CA LYS A 99 2.19 13.41 -7.34
C LYS A 99 2.59 13.08 -8.79
N ALA A 100 3.72 13.61 -9.25
CA ALA A 100 4.24 13.34 -10.58
C ALA A 100 4.68 11.88 -10.77
N CYS A 101 5.12 11.21 -9.71
CA CYS A 101 5.40 9.77 -9.74
C CYS A 101 4.10 8.97 -9.89
N VAL A 102 3.11 9.26 -9.03
CA VAL A 102 1.81 8.57 -9.04
C VAL A 102 1.08 8.79 -10.37
N SER A 103 1.11 9.99 -10.94
CA SER A 103 0.45 10.29 -12.22
C SER A 103 1.04 9.54 -13.42
N LYS A 104 2.27 9.03 -13.32
CA LYS A 104 2.90 8.19 -14.36
C LYS A 104 2.54 6.72 -14.22
N SER A 105 1.93 6.33 -13.10
CA SER A 105 1.46 4.96 -12.92
C SER A 105 0.41 4.65 -13.96
N LYS A 106 0.53 3.47 -14.56
CA LYS A 106 -0.46 2.96 -15.49
C LYS A 106 -1.72 2.56 -14.72
N HIS A 107 -2.75 2.27 -15.48
CA HIS A 107 -4.01 1.77 -14.98
C HIS A 107 -3.81 0.45 -14.20
N VAL A 108 -4.31 0.38 -12.96
CA VAL A 108 -4.07 -0.72 -12.02
C VAL A 108 -5.20 -1.75 -12.09
N LYS A 109 -5.01 -2.84 -12.83
CA LYS A 109 -6.01 -3.94 -12.90
C LYS A 109 -5.57 -5.18 -12.15
N THR A 110 -4.27 -5.48 -12.23
CA THR A 110 -3.66 -6.66 -11.63
C THR A 110 -2.87 -6.28 -10.39
N CYS A 111 -2.51 -7.29 -9.60
CA CYS A 111 -1.66 -7.09 -8.42
C CYS A 111 -0.27 -6.56 -8.84
N GLU A 112 0.24 -7.00 -9.98
CA GLU A 112 1.50 -6.56 -10.58
C GLU A 112 1.47 -5.09 -10.98
N ASP A 113 0.33 -4.60 -11.50
CA ASP A 113 0.18 -3.19 -11.89
C ASP A 113 0.29 -2.23 -10.70
N THR A 114 0.16 -2.74 -9.47
CA THR A 114 0.30 -1.95 -8.25
C THR A 114 1.76 -1.64 -7.92
N VAL A 115 2.71 -2.42 -8.42
CA VAL A 115 4.14 -2.28 -8.07
C VAL A 115 4.71 -0.89 -8.44
N PRO A 116 4.49 -0.33 -9.64
CA PRO A 116 4.94 1.03 -9.96
C PRO A 116 4.35 2.09 -9.03
N LEU A 117 3.08 1.94 -8.65
CA LEU A 117 2.43 2.85 -7.72
C LEU A 117 3.08 2.73 -6.33
N LEU A 118 3.24 1.51 -5.83
CA LEU A 118 3.89 1.22 -4.55
C LEU A 118 5.32 1.78 -4.48
N LYS A 119 6.07 1.75 -5.58
CA LYS A 119 7.41 2.37 -5.67
C LYS A 119 7.35 3.87 -5.32
N CYS A 120 6.35 4.60 -5.83
CA CYS A 120 6.15 6.01 -5.48
C CYS A 120 5.88 6.19 -3.98
N PHE A 121 5.00 5.37 -3.40
CA PHE A 121 4.68 5.48 -1.96
C PHE A 121 5.91 5.22 -1.09
N VAL A 122 6.69 4.18 -1.39
CA VAL A 122 7.92 3.84 -0.65
C VAL A 122 9.02 4.89 -0.83
N GLU A 123 9.21 5.43 -2.04
CA GLU A 123 10.25 6.43 -2.33
C GLU A 123 10.02 7.74 -1.59
N TYR A 124 8.75 8.15 -1.44
CA TYR A 124 8.37 9.47 -0.93
C TYR A 124 7.77 9.45 0.49
N SER A 125 7.47 8.28 1.07
CA SER A 125 7.04 8.16 2.47
C SER A 125 8.12 8.66 3.43
N GLY A 126 7.74 9.50 4.40
CA GLY A 126 8.65 10.03 5.43
C GLY A 126 9.05 9.00 6.49
N LYS A 127 8.37 7.85 6.52
CA LYS A 127 8.61 6.77 7.50
C LYS A 127 9.72 5.86 6.96
N ALA A 128 10.91 6.10 7.52
CA ALA A 128 12.19 5.49 7.19
C ALA A 128 12.14 4.03 6.71
N LYS A 129 12.85 3.80 5.60
CA LYS A 129 13.44 2.52 5.20
C LYS A 129 14.21 1.95 6.41
N THR A 130 13.61 1.04 7.17
CA THR A 130 14.34 0.27 8.18
C THR A 130 15.31 -0.65 7.45
N LYS A 131 16.60 -0.36 7.66
CA LYS A 131 17.74 -1.21 7.30
C LYS A 131 17.67 -2.57 7.99
#